data_AF-A0A0Q5QD08-F1
#
_entry.id   AF-A0A0Q5QD08-F1
#
_cell.length_a   1.000
_cell.length_b   1.000
_cell.length_c   1.000
_cell.angle_alpha   90.00
_cell.angle_beta   90.00
_cell.angle_gamma   90.00
#
_symmetry.space_group_name_H-M   'P 1'
#
loop_
_entity.id
_entity.type
_entity.pdbx_description
1 polymer ?
#
loop_
_entity_poly.entity_id
_entity_poly.type
_entity_poly.pdbx_seq_one_letter_code
_entity_poly.pdbx_strand_id
1 'polypeptide(L)'
;MSGDAHERPWNADHRDSVTVERSTVVDVAYARLEVGGRPGVRVGTLIESIDSDHVQLHGARRQIADAWAQAIGDVLGPRLPQSLTVAHPTTWGHRRAGIVIDAARTVVARAGASTTVRATPRAVLVAATHLEPSARVCVVAETHDCRLDVHRLTRDEDGWQVARTDVLDDPADSAVLGELVDDTVEAILVDGDNRDRLAAAIGLFEDATPTGRVAAAERALIHRFGGEMLPSSPPPRPPDTTAARRPSRRTLVVGAVAVAVVIAAAVAGTVAFGGADDDTSPATAAPTSVRADVGRVSMVVPVEWRRASDAVDDTGAIPFTTFAARTDDRRIIVVQNAVRIDSTPTTVATSLRNRLQQSGGDTVSEFSAVTRYADRDVISYRETPGSGAAIRWYVMVSSALQVSVGCQPGTRGESIDDACAAAVGSVTIAPLR
;
A
#
# COMPACT_ATOMS: atom_id res chain seq x y z
N MET A 1 -54.37 -23.33 -38.71
CA MET A 1 -53.56 -22.64 -39.74
C MET A 1 -53.20 -21.29 -39.13
N SER A 2 -52.14 -21.24 -38.33
CA SER A 2 -50.75 -20.87 -38.72
C SER A 2 -50.65 -19.42 -39.20
N GLY A 3 -49.80 -18.64 -38.53
CA GLY A 3 -49.46 -17.27 -38.91
C GLY A 3 -48.66 -16.57 -37.81
N ASP A 4 -47.35 -16.77 -37.85
CA ASP A 4 -46.36 -16.50 -36.81
C ASP A 4 -46.23 -15.03 -36.36
N ALA A 5 -45.99 -14.87 -35.05
CA ALA A 5 -45.53 -13.65 -34.44
C ALA A 5 -44.01 -13.50 -34.67
N HIS A 6 -43.61 -12.48 -35.42
CA HIS A 6 -42.20 -12.08 -35.54
C HIS A 6 -41.77 -11.31 -34.29
N GLU A 7 -41.10 -12.01 -33.38
CA GLU A 7 -40.21 -11.42 -32.38
C GLU A 7 -39.05 -10.70 -33.09
N ARG A 8 -38.92 -9.40 -32.80
CA ARG A 8 -37.72 -8.63 -33.16
C ARG A 8 -36.61 -8.97 -32.17
N PRO A 9 -35.41 -9.37 -32.61
CA PRO A 9 -34.30 -9.55 -31.69
C PRO A 9 -33.82 -8.19 -31.17
N TRP A 10 -33.75 -8.10 -29.84
CA TRP A 10 -33.10 -7.04 -29.09
C TRP A 10 -31.63 -6.97 -29.52
N ASN A 11 -31.23 -5.86 -30.15
CA ASN A 11 -29.85 -5.62 -30.56
C ASN A 11 -28.95 -5.42 -29.34
N ALA A 12 -27.76 -5.98 -29.47
CA ALA A 12 -26.75 -6.11 -28.44
C ALA A 12 -26.25 -4.78 -27.86
N ASP A 13 -26.21 -4.73 -26.53
CA ASP A 13 -25.04 -4.38 -25.71
C ASP A 13 -24.18 -3.22 -26.25
N HIS A 14 -24.65 -1.98 -26.09
CA HIS A 14 -23.76 -0.82 -25.95
C HIS A 14 -23.03 -0.96 -24.61
N ARG A 15 -21.94 -1.74 -24.59
CA ARG A 15 -20.91 -1.58 -23.56
C ARG A 15 -20.09 -0.36 -23.92
N ASP A 16 -20.52 0.80 -23.44
CA ASP A 16 -19.60 1.89 -23.18
C ASP A 16 -18.62 1.40 -22.11
N SER A 17 -17.52 0.78 -22.55
CA SER A 17 -16.33 0.68 -21.73
C SER A 17 -15.89 2.11 -21.46
N VAL A 18 -16.22 2.63 -20.29
CA VAL A 18 -15.61 3.84 -19.75
C VAL A 18 -14.13 3.51 -19.58
N THR A 19 -13.34 3.75 -20.62
CA THR A 19 -11.89 3.90 -20.48
C THR A 19 -11.70 5.11 -19.59
N VAL A 20 -11.41 4.85 -18.31
CA VAL A 20 -10.91 5.88 -17.39
C VAL A 20 -9.60 6.36 -18.00
N GLU A 21 -9.65 7.57 -18.55
CA GLU A 21 -8.56 8.12 -19.32
C GLU A 21 -7.50 8.69 -18.37
N ARG A 22 -6.44 7.91 -18.19
CA ARG A 22 -5.36 8.21 -17.23
C ARG A 22 -4.65 9.51 -17.58
N SER A 23 -4.51 10.38 -16.59
CA SER A 23 -3.66 11.58 -16.70
C SER A 23 -2.19 11.22 -16.85
N THR A 24 -1.49 11.90 -17.76
CA THR A 24 -0.02 11.81 -17.85
C THR A 24 0.62 12.77 -16.86
N VAL A 25 1.54 12.28 -16.03
CA VAL A 25 2.27 13.12 -15.06
C VAL A 25 3.50 13.74 -15.68
N VAL A 26 3.59 15.06 -15.59
CA VAL A 26 4.84 15.84 -15.67
C VAL A 26 5.31 16.06 -14.23
N ASP A 27 6.38 15.37 -13.87
CA ASP A 27 6.88 15.34 -12.51
C ASP A 27 8.09 16.25 -12.32
N VAL A 28 7.89 17.36 -11.59
CA VAL A 28 8.96 18.29 -11.20
C VAL A 28 9.41 17.98 -9.80
N ALA A 29 10.54 17.28 -9.65
CA ALA A 29 11.07 16.91 -8.34
C ALA A 29 12.58 16.68 -8.38
N TYR A 30 13.26 17.04 -7.29
CA TYR A 30 14.68 16.72 -7.04
C TYR A 30 15.61 17.05 -8.22
N ALA A 31 15.60 18.30 -8.68
CA ALA A 31 16.39 18.76 -9.83
C ALA A 31 16.11 18.04 -11.17
N ARG A 32 15.00 17.30 -11.28
CA ARG A 32 14.60 16.55 -12.48
C ARG A 32 13.17 16.86 -12.90
N LEU A 33 12.95 16.74 -14.21
CA LEU A 33 11.66 16.84 -14.87
C LEU A 33 11.41 15.53 -15.64
N GLU A 34 10.44 14.75 -15.20
CA GLU A 34 10.13 13.41 -15.74
C GLU A 34 8.71 13.34 -16.29
N VAL A 35 8.48 12.54 -17.34
CA VAL A 35 7.15 12.36 -17.93
C VAL A 35 6.85 10.89 -18.10
N GLY A 36 5.77 10.42 -17.48
CA GLY A 36 5.28 9.04 -17.66
C GLY A 36 6.34 7.96 -17.45
N GLY A 37 7.26 8.16 -16.49
CA GLY A 37 8.33 7.21 -16.15
C GLY A 37 9.49 7.16 -17.14
N ARG A 38 9.55 8.09 -18.11
CA ARG A 38 10.68 8.21 -19.04
C ARG A 38 11.87 8.92 -18.36
N PRO A 39 13.12 8.64 -18.80
CA PRO A 39 14.30 9.34 -18.28
C PRO A 39 14.12 10.86 -18.36
N GLY A 40 14.15 11.52 -17.21
CA GLY A 40 13.92 12.96 -17.12
C GLY A 40 15.10 13.82 -17.54
N VAL A 41 14.81 15.09 -17.80
CA VAL A 41 15.84 16.11 -18.02
C VAL A 41 16.22 16.77 -16.70
N ARG A 42 17.49 17.20 -16.59
CA ARG A 42 17.95 17.94 -15.40
C ARG A 42 17.47 19.39 -15.46
N VAL A 43 16.79 19.82 -14.41
CA VAL A 43 16.19 21.16 -14.27
C VAL A 43 16.62 21.86 -12.98
N GLY A 44 17.69 21.41 -12.32
CA GLY A 44 18.21 22.00 -11.06
C GLY A 44 18.35 23.52 -11.14
N THR A 45 19.00 24.04 -12.17
CA THR A 45 19.15 25.50 -12.39
C THR A 45 17.80 26.22 -12.56
N LEU A 46 16.80 25.58 -13.16
CA LEU A 46 15.45 26.15 -13.29
C LEU A 46 14.71 26.18 -11.94
N ILE A 47 14.89 25.14 -11.13
CA ILE A 47 14.33 25.05 -9.77
C ILE A 47 14.97 26.11 -8.87
N GLU A 48 16.30 26.23 -8.89
CA GLU A 48 17.04 27.25 -8.12
C GLU A 48 16.66 28.68 -8.53
N SER A 49 16.37 28.89 -9.81
CA SER A 49 16.01 30.20 -10.36
C SER A 49 14.50 30.47 -10.38
N ILE A 50 13.67 29.62 -9.77
CA ILE A 50 12.20 29.68 -9.91
C ILE A 50 11.59 31.01 -9.43
N ASP A 51 12.23 31.69 -8.48
CA ASP A 51 11.76 32.99 -7.98
C ASP A 51 12.28 34.19 -8.77
N SER A 52 13.24 33.95 -9.67
CA SER A 52 13.86 34.96 -10.53
C SER A 52 13.10 35.08 -11.84
N ASP A 53 12.98 36.30 -12.38
CA ASP A 53 12.33 36.51 -13.68
C ASP A 53 13.12 35.87 -14.83
N HIS A 54 14.42 35.68 -14.64
CA HIS A 54 15.33 35.17 -15.66
C HIS A 54 16.26 34.09 -15.12
N VAL A 55 16.70 33.22 -16.01
CA VAL A 55 17.68 32.17 -15.76
C VAL A 55 18.78 32.20 -16.82
N GLN A 56 20.01 31.87 -16.43
CA GLN A 56 21.12 31.67 -17.35
C GLN A 56 21.20 30.20 -17.74
N LEU A 57 20.92 29.89 -19.00
CA LEU A 57 21.02 28.53 -19.54
C LEU A 57 21.95 28.54 -20.75
N HIS A 58 22.99 27.69 -20.71
CA HIS A 58 23.98 27.57 -21.80
C HIS A 58 24.58 28.93 -22.23
N GLY A 59 24.83 29.82 -21.26
CA GLY A 59 25.39 31.15 -21.51
C GLY A 59 24.40 32.20 -22.05
N ALA A 60 23.11 31.87 -22.17
CA ALA A 60 22.07 32.80 -22.60
C ALA A 60 21.07 33.10 -21.48
N ARG A 61 20.73 34.39 -21.34
CA ARG A 61 19.67 34.86 -20.43
C ARG A 61 18.30 34.58 -21.07
N ARG A 62 17.43 33.88 -20.34
CA ARG A 62 16.07 33.55 -20.77
C ARG A 62 15.06 33.95 -19.70
N GLN A 63 13.83 34.25 -20.09
CA GLN A 63 12.74 34.36 -19.12
C GLN A 63 12.47 32.99 -18.49
N ILE A 64 12.23 32.95 -17.19
CA ILE A 64 12.05 31.68 -16.46
C ILE A 64 10.88 30.87 -16.99
N ALA A 65 9.77 31.54 -17.33
CA ALA A 65 8.56 30.89 -17.87
C ALA A 65 8.82 30.25 -19.24
N ASP A 66 9.54 30.94 -20.13
CA ASP A 66 9.91 30.39 -21.45
C ASP A 66 10.86 29.20 -21.31
N ALA A 67 11.79 29.27 -20.35
CA ALA A 67 12.73 28.19 -20.09
C ALA A 67 12.02 26.94 -19.56
N TRP A 68 11.04 27.09 -18.66
CA TRP A 68 10.17 25.99 -18.23
C TRP A 68 9.30 25.45 -19.37
N ALA A 69 8.70 26.32 -20.18
CA ALA A 69 7.87 25.89 -21.31
C ALA A 69 8.69 25.09 -22.32
N GLN A 70 9.93 25.49 -22.58
CA GLN A 70 10.84 24.70 -23.42
C GLN A 70 11.12 23.33 -22.78
N ALA A 71 11.56 23.29 -21.52
CA ALA A 71 11.90 22.05 -20.85
C ALA A 71 10.72 21.05 -20.81
N ILE A 72 9.50 21.55 -20.54
CA ILE A 72 8.27 20.75 -20.55
C ILE A 72 7.93 20.27 -21.97
N GLY A 73 8.06 21.13 -22.98
CA GLY A 73 7.86 20.75 -24.37
C GLY A 73 8.80 19.64 -24.83
N ASP A 74 10.07 19.73 -24.44
CA ASP A 74 11.11 18.75 -24.79
C ASP A 74 10.78 17.35 -24.23
N VAL A 75 10.23 17.25 -23.01
CA VAL A 75 9.87 15.97 -22.38
C VAL A 75 8.51 15.41 -22.83
N LEU A 76 7.54 16.27 -23.14
CA LEU A 76 6.22 15.84 -23.62
C LEU A 76 6.28 15.36 -25.08
N GLY A 77 7.13 15.99 -25.90
CA GLY A 77 7.21 15.70 -27.32
C GLY A 77 5.97 16.14 -28.11
N PRO A 78 5.83 15.70 -29.37
CA PRO A 78 4.84 16.26 -30.30
C PRO A 78 3.41 15.74 -30.11
N ARG A 79 3.21 14.66 -29.34
CA ARG A 79 1.89 14.06 -29.10
C ARG A 79 1.48 14.28 -27.66
N LEU A 80 0.56 15.21 -27.47
CA LEU A 80 0.06 15.56 -26.14
C LEU A 80 -1.08 14.62 -25.71
N PRO A 81 -1.16 14.26 -24.42
CA PRO A 81 -2.25 13.47 -23.86
C PRO A 81 -3.54 14.29 -23.76
N GLN A 82 -4.68 13.66 -23.48
CA GLN A 82 -5.93 14.40 -23.21
C GLN A 82 -5.92 15.08 -21.83
N SER A 83 -5.21 14.50 -20.86
CA SER A 83 -5.08 15.03 -19.52
C SER A 83 -3.61 15.01 -19.06
N LEU A 84 -3.20 16.11 -18.44
CA LEU A 84 -1.87 16.36 -17.92
C LEU A 84 -1.95 16.78 -16.46
N THR A 85 -1.23 16.06 -15.59
CA THR A 85 -1.01 16.44 -14.21
C THR A 85 0.42 16.95 -14.04
N VAL A 86 0.59 18.19 -13.60
CA VAL A 86 1.89 18.77 -13.25
C VAL A 86 2.11 18.57 -11.76
N ALA A 87 2.95 17.61 -11.41
CA ALA A 87 3.43 17.43 -10.04
C ALA A 87 4.50 18.47 -9.72
N HIS A 88 4.41 19.10 -8.56
CA HIS A 88 5.40 20.06 -8.09
C HIS A 88 5.75 19.81 -6.62
N PRO A 89 6.94 20.25 -6.14
CA PRO A 89 7.28 20.14 -4.72
C PRO A 89 6.18 20.73 -3.85
N THR A 90 5.82 20.04 -2.78
CA THR A 90 4.63 20.42 -1.99
C THR A 90 4.79 21.77 -1.29
N THR A 91 6.03 22.14 -0.92
CA THR A 91 6.35 23.45 -0.34
C THR A 91 6.32 24.60 -1.35
N TRP A 92 6.12 24.35 -2.64
CA TRP A 92 5.93 25.42 -3.60
C TRP A 92 4.57 26.07 -3.45
N GLY A 93 4.56 27.33 -3.00
CA GLY A 93 3.36 28.16 -3.01
C GLY A 93 2.87 28.47 -4.43
N HIS A 94 1.68 29.06 -4.50
CA HIS A 94 0.95 29.37 -5.75
C HIS A 94 1.80 30.02 -6.85
N ARG A 95 2.74 30.91 -6.49
CA ARG A 95 3.61 31.59 -7.47
C ARG A 95 4.52 30.61 -8.22
N ARG A 96 5.29 29.79 -7.49
CA ARG A 96 6.25 28.84 -8.08
C ARG A 96 5.54 27.73 -8.85
N ALA A 97 4.48 27.18 -8.28
CA ALA A 97 3.63 26.21 -8.96
C ALA A 97 3.02 26.82 -10.24
N GLY A 98 2.48 28.04 -10.15
CA GLY A 98 1.89 28.79 -11.26
C GLY A 98 2.80 28.90 -12.48
N ILE A 99 4.09 29.21 -12.27
CA ILE A 99 5.09 29.32 -13.36
C ILE A 99 5.16 28.02 -14.18
N VAL A 100 5.23 26.86 -13.52
CA VAL A 100 5.36 25.57 -14.21
C VAL A 100 4.04 25.14 -14.85
N ILE A 101 2.91 25.41 -14.19
CA ILE A 101 1.58 25.12 -14.75
C ILE A 101 1.32 25.96 -16.00
N ASP A 102 1.62 27.26 -15.96
CA ASP A 102 1.42 28.15 -17.09
C ASP A 102 2.39 27.84 -18.23
N ALA A 103 3.61 27.39 -17.91
CA ALA A 103 4.53 26.84 -18.89
C ALA A 103 3.94 25.59 -19.59
N ALA A 104 3.36 24.65 -18.85
CA ALA A 104 2.69 23.48 -19.43
C ALA A 104 1.48 23.87 -20.31
N ARG A 105 0.65 24.81 -19.84
CA ARG A 105 -0.48 25.36 -20.64
C ARG A 105 0.00 26.03 -21.91
N THR A 106 1.12 26.75 -21.84
CA THR A 106 1.73 27.39 -23.02
C THR A 106 2.17 26.35 -24.05
N VAL A 107 2.76 25.23 -23.61
CA VAL A 107 3.11 24.11 -24.51
C VAL A 107 1.86 23.53 -25.17
N VAL A 108 0.80 23.27 -24.39
CA VAL A 108 -0.48 22.76 -24.91
C VAL A 108 -1.09 23.71 -25.93
N ALA A 109 -1.13 25.01 -25.63
CA ALA A 109 -1.68 26.03 -26.51
C ALA A 109 -0.90 26.15 -27.83
N ARG A 110 0.44 26.12 -27.78
CA ARG A 110 1.30 26.14 -28.98
C ARG A 110 1.08 24.93 -29.89
N ALA A 111 0.74 23.78 -29.31
CA ALA A 111 0.42 22.57 -30.06
C ALA A 111 -1.02 22.54 -30.61
N GLY A 112 -1.87 23.51 -30.23
CA GLY A 112 -3.28 23.53 -30.62
C GLY A 112 -4.09 22.35 -30.04
N ALA A 113 -3.62 21.73 -28.95
CA ALA A 113 -4.27 20.57 -28.34
C ALA A 113 -5.31 20.98 -27.30
N SER A 114 -6.35 20.15 -27.13
CA SER A 114 -7.38 20.33 -26.08
C SER A 114 -7.01 19.64 -24.76
N THR A 115 -5.72 19.50 -24.47
CA THR A 115 -5.22 18.84 -23.25
C THR A 115 -5.61 19.63 -22.00
N THR A 116 -6.23 18.96 -21.04
CA THR A 116 -6.50 19.55 -19.73
C THR A 116 -5.24 19.54 -18.87
N VAL A 117 -4.91 20.65 -18.22
CA VAL A 117 -3.72 20.77 -17.36
C VAL A 117 -4.14 21.06 -15.93
N ARG A 118 -3.76 20.18 -15.01
CA ARG A 118 -3.98 20.32 -13.57
C ARG A 118 -2.65 20.34 -12.82
N ALA A 119 -2.65 21.03 -11.70
CA ALA A 119 -1.52 21.05 -10.78
C ALA A 119 -1.84 20.16 -9.59
N THR A 120 -0.83 19.45 -9.09
CA THR A 120 -1.00 18.66 -7.88
C THR A 120 0.28 18.69 -7.06
N PRO A 121 0.21 19.01 -5.76
CA PRO A 121 1.36 18.86 -4.88
C PRO A 121 1.87 17.42 -4.91
N ARG A 122 3.19 17.25 -4.87
CA ARG A 122 3.81 15.93 -4.96
C ARG A 122 3.37 15.00 -3.84
N ALA A 123 3.26 15.50 -2.61
CA ALA A 123 2.76 14.72 -1.46
C ALA A 123 1.34 14.18 -1.70
N VAL A 124 0.47 14.97 -2.34
CA VAL A 124 -0.90 14.53 -2.68
C VAL A 124 -0.86 13.39 -3.70
N LEU A 125 0.02 13.45 -4.69
CA LEU A 125 0.19 12.37 -5.67
C LEU A 125 0.79 11.11 -5.06
N VAL A 126 1.78 11.25 -4.19
CA VAL A 126 2.38 10.14 -3.45
C VAL A 126 1.28 9.44 -2.64
N ALA A 127 0.52 10.17 -1.82
CA ALA A 127 -0.58 9.60 -1.04
C ALA A 127 -1.64 8.93 -1.93
N ALA A 128 -2.07 9.59 -3.02
CA ALA A 128 -3.09 9.06 -3.92
C ALA A 128 -2.70 7.75 -4.62
N THR A 129 -1.41 7.54 -4.85
CA THR A 129 -0.90 6.39 -5.61
C THR A 129 -0.42 5.23 -4.74
N HIS A 130 -0.10 5.48 -3.47
CA HIS A 130 0.43 4.47 -2.56
C HIS A 130 -0.60 3.99 -1.53
N LEU A 131 -1.65 4.77 -1.30
CA LEU A 131 -2.63 4.46 -0.26
C LEU A 131 -3.94 3.95 -0.84
N GLU A 132 -4.56 3.05 -0.09
CA GLU A 132 -5.86 2.49 -0.41
C GLU A 132 -7.00 3.52 -0.29
N PRO A 133 -8.14 3.29 -0.95
CA PRO A 133 -9.30 4.17 -0.89
C PRO A 133 -9.83 4.49 0.52
N SER A 134 -9.65 3.58 1.47
CA SER A 134 -10.07 3.71 2.87
C SER A 134 -9.22 4.67 3.69
N ALA A 135 -7.96 4.87 3.31
CA ALA A 135 -7.02 5.65 4.11
C ALA A 135 -7.46 7.11 4.21
N ARG A 136 -7.45 7.66 5.43
CA ARG A 136 -7.95 9.01 5.74
C ARG A 136 -6.87 9.97 6.17
N VAL A 137 -5.85 9.50 6.89
CA VAL A 137 -4.76 10.36 7.37
C VAL A 137 -3.42 9.71 7.07
N CYS A 138 -2.51 10.45 6.44
CA CYS A 138 -1.15 9.99 6.22
C CYS A 138 -0.15 11.13 6.38
N VAL A 139 1.12 10.76 6.46
CA VAL A 139 2.25 11.68 6.37
C VAL A 139 3.04 11.36 5.10
N VAL A 140 3.46 12.38 4.37
CA VAL A 140 4.43 12.25 3.27
C VAL A 140 5.62 13.15 3.59
N ALA A 141 6.82 12.59 3.56
CA ALA A 141 8.05 13.31 3.81
C ALA A 141 8.89 13.40 2.53
N GLU A 142 9.10 14.60 2.01
CA GLU A 142 9.94 14.87 0.84
C GLU A 142 11.38 15.19 1.31
N THR A 143 12.33 14.31 0.97
CA THR A 143 13.75 14.47 1.36
C THR A 143 14.49 15.37 0.37
N HIS A 144 15.16 16.40 0.88
CA HIS A 144 16.04 17.27 0.10
C HIS A 144 17.49 17.18 0.61
N ASP A 145 18.43 17.79 -0.12
CA ASP A 145 19.86 17.70 0.20
C ASP A 145 20.22 18.18 1.62
N CYS A 146 19.50 19.19 2.12
CA CYS A 146 19.77 19.83 3.41
C CYS A 146 18.55 19.99 4.32
N ARG A 147 17.39 19.43 3.97
CA ARG A 147 16.16 19.55 4.76
C ARG A 147 15.19 18.41 4.49
N LEU A 148 14.22 18.23 5.38
CA LEU A 148 13.11 17.30 5.25
C LEU A 148 11.79 18.09 5.30
N ASP A 149 11.01 18.05 4.22
CA ASP A 149 9.69 18.67 4.18
C ASP A 149 8.67 17.58 4.58
N VAL A 150 7.94 17.76 5.68
CA VAL A 150 6.99 16.77 6.22
C VAL A 150 5.57 17.30 6.07
N HIS A 151 4.71 16.53 5.40
CA HIS A 151 3.35 16.92 5.05
C HIS A 151 2.37 15.96 5.70
N ARG A 152 1.49 16.47 6.57
CA ARG A 152 0.32 15.71 7.02
C ARG A 152 -0.80 15.93 6.02
N LEU A 153 -1.35 14.84 5.50
CA LEU A 153 -2.47 14.85 4.57
C LEU A 153 -3.71 14.23 5.19
N THR A 154 -4.85 14.80 4.83
CA THR A 154 -6.17 14.28 5.15
C THR A 154 -6.94 14.00 3.87
N ARG A 155 -7.82 13.02 3.90
CA ARG A 155 -8.64 12.64 2.74
C ARG A 155 -10.13 12.85 2.99
N ASP A 156 -10.74 13.63 2.11
CA ASP A 156 -12.18 13.83 2.05
C ASP A 156 -12.78 13.25 0.76
N GLU A 157 -13.96 13.72 0.36
CA GLU A 157 -14.66 13.30 -0.87
C GLU A 157 -13.95 13.78 -2.14
N ASP A 158 -13.23 14.90 -2.07
CA ASP A 158 -12.50 15.50 -3.20
C ASP A 158 -11.08 14.93 -3.37
N GLY A 159 -10.58 14.22 -2.36
CA GLY A 159 -9.34 13.47 -2.40
C GLY A 159 -8.38 13.83 -1.28
N TRP A 160 -7.09 13.60 -1.52
CA TRP A 160 -6.04 13.96 -0.56
C TRP A 160 -5.75 15.45 -0.59
N GLN A 161 -5.69 16.07 0.59
CA GLN A 161 -5.34 17.47 0.78
C GLN A 161 -4.24 17.60 1.84
N VAL A 162 -3.34 18.57 1.64
CA VAL A 162 -2.30 18.89 2.62
C VAL A 162 -2.93 19.68 3.76
N ALA A 163 -3.02 19.05 4.94
CA ALA A 163 -3.58 19.66 6.14
C ALA A 163 -2.51 20.50 6.88
N ARG A 164 -1.27 20.01 6.91
CA ARG A 164 -0.15 20.69 7.57
C ARG A 164 1.15 20.40 6.84
N THR A 165 2.05 21.37 6.82
CA THR A 165 3.43 21.23 6.32
C THR A 165 4.39 21.78 7.35
N ASP A 166 5.43 21.02 7.64
CA ASP A 166 6.53 21.39 8.51
C ASP A 166 7.85 21.16 7.76
N VAL A 167 8.80 22.05 7.93
CA VAL A 167 10.11 22.00 7.24
C VAL A 167 11.19 21.86 8.29
N LEU A 168 11.92 20.76 8.24
CA LEU A 168 12.97 20.42 9.19
C LEU A 168 14.33 20.64 8.53
N ASP A 169 15.07 21.66 8.97
CA ASP A 169 16.44 21.91 8.51
C ASP A 169 17.43 20.91 9.12
N ASP A 170 17.16 20.44 10.34
CA ASP A 170 17.83 19.30 10.96
C ASP A 170 16.83 18.16 11.14
N PRO A 171 16.94 17.05 10.39
CA PRO A 171 16.03 15.94 10.53
C PRO A 171 16.09 15.31 11.91
N ALA A 172 17.17 15.47 12.69
CA ALA A 172 17.33 14.87 14.02
C ALA A 172 16.43 15.47 15.12
N ASP A 173 15.60 16.46 14.81
CA ASP A 173 14.66 17.08 15.77
C ASP A 173 13.44 16.17 16.04
N SER A 174 13.65 15.20 16.94
CA SER A 174 12.66 14.17 17.32
C SER A 174 11.40 14.73 17.99
N ALA A 175 11.49 15.90 18.60
CA ALA A 175 10.33 16.53 19.26
C ALA A 175 9.27 16.95 18.23
N VAL A 176 9.70 17.50 17.09
CA VAL A 176 8.79 17.94 16.02
C VAL A 176 8.15 16.74 15.31
N LEU A 177 8.90 15.66 15.15
CA LEU A 177 8.38 14.42 14.53
C LEU A 177 7.28 13.76 15.36
N GLY A 178 7.41 13.78 16.70
CA GLY A 178 6.38 13.25 17.60
C GLY A 178 5.06 14.04 17.56
N GLU A 179 5.09 15.34 17.26
CA GLU A 179 3.86 16.13 17.04
C GLU A 179 3.21 15.87 15.69
N LEU A 180 4.00 15.47 14.69
CA LEU A 180 3.53 15.24 13.32
C LEU A 180 2.96 13.84 13.11
N VAL A 181 3.44 12.89 13.90
CA VAL A 181 3.00 11.51 13.85
C VAL A 181 2.32 11.11 15.15
N ASP A 182 1.02 11.34 15.20
CA ASP A 182 0.14 10.82 16.23
C ASP A 182 -0.45 9.44 15.82
N ASP A 183 -1.19 8.81 16.74
CA ASP A 183 -1.79 7.51 16.50
C ASP A 183 -2.83 7.49 15.37
N THR A 184 -3.31 8.66 14.92
CA THR A 184 -4.27 8.78 13.80
C THR A 184 -3.60 8.62 12.43
N VAL A 185 -2.28 8.76 12.34
CA VAL A 185 -1.55 8.60 11.07
C VAL A 185 -1.52 7.12 10.69
N GLU A 186 -2.18 6.79 9.58
CA GLU A 186 -2.32 5.40 9.12
C GLU A 186 -1.10 4.92 8.34
N ALA A 187 -0.36 5.84 7.71
CA ALA A 187 0.85 5.56 6.93
C ALA A 187 1.76 6.79 6.82
N ILE A 188 3.06 6.53 6.63
CA ILE A 188 4.13 7.50 6.44
C ILE A 188 4.90 7.10 5.18
N LEU A 189 4.90 7.96 4.18
CA LEU A 189 5.55 7.73 2.90
C LEU A 189 6.73 8.68 2.75
N VAL A 190 7.94 8.15 2.61
CA VAL A 190 9.16 8.95 2.46
C VAL A 190 9.55 8.96 0.98
N ASP A 191 9.69 10.14 0.40
CA ASP A 191 9.94 10.35 -1.03
C ASP A 191 11.23 11.14 -1.24
N GLY A 192 12.06 10.69 -2.18
CA GLY A 192 13.40 11.23 -2.38
C GLY A 192 14.13 10.59 -3.56
N ASP A 193 15.12 11.30 -4.12
CA ASP A 193 16.00 10.77 -5.16
C ASP A 193 17.32 10.21 -4.61
N ASN A 194 17.80 10.76 -3.48
CA ASN A 194 19.01 10.32 -2.80
C ASN A 194 18.70 9.16 -1.84
N ARG A 195 19.23 7.97 -2.16
CA ARG A 195 18.98 6.73 -1.40
C ARG A 195 19.45 6.79 0.06
N ASP A 196 20.57 7.45 0.33
CA ASP A 196 21.12 7.52 1.68
C ASP A 196 20.28 8.43 2.56
N ARG A 197 19.81 9.56 2.01
CA ARG A 197 18.87 10.47 2.68
C ARG A 197 17.51 9.83 2.90
N LEU A 198 17.00 9.12 1.89
CA LEU A 198 15.76 8.37 1.98
C LEU A 198 15.83 7.33 3.10
N ALA A 199 16.90 6.53 3.16
CA ALA A 199 17.09 5.52 4.21
C ALA A 199 17.22 6.16 5.61
N ALA A 200 17.94 7.28 5.72
CA ALA A 200 18.06 8.02 6.97
C ALA A 200 16.72 8.57 7.47
N ALA A 201 15.91 9.15 6.57
CA ALA A 201 14.58 9.65 6.90
C ALA A 201 13.61 8.51 7.27
N ILE A 202 13.70 7.35 6.61
CA ILE A 202 12.93 6.16 6.99
C ILE A 202 13.28 5.71 8.41
N GLY A 203 14.58 5.54 8.72
CA GLY A 203 15.00 5.11 10.06
C GLY A 203 14.54 6.08 11.15
N LEU A 204 14.59 7.38 10.86
CA LEU A 204 14.08 8.42 11.74
C LEU A 204 12.57 8.31 12.02
N PHE A 205 11.74 8.06 11.02
CA PHE A 205 10.31 7.82 11.24
C PHE A 205 10.04 6.47 11.90
N GLU A 206 10.82 5.43 11.61
CA GLU A 206 10.71 4.12 12.27
C GLU A 206 11.04 4.21 13.77
N ASP A 207 12.00 5.05 14.16
CA ASP A 207 12.36 5.30 15.56
C ASP A 207 11.27 6.07 16.31
N ALA A 208 10.52 6.94 15.62
CA ALA A 208 9.52 7.81 16.22
C ALA A 208 8.10 7.21 16.26
N THR A 209 7.84 6.07 15.60
CA THR A 209 6.47 5.63 15.29
C THR A 209 6.26 4.13 15.44
N PRO A 210 5.02 3.66 15.72
CA PRO A 210 4.73 2.24 15.75
C PRO A 210 5.07 1.55 14.43
N THR A 211 5.75 0.41 14.53
CA THR A 211 6.35 -0.27 13.38
C THR A 211 5.34 -0.72 12.34
N GLY A 212 5.73 -0.61 11.05
CA GLY A 212 4.89 -1.02 9.92
C GLY A 212 4.02 0.08 9.33
N ARG A 213 4.28 1.34 9.67
CA ARG A 213 3.62 2.52 9.09
C ARG A 213 4.50 3.27 8.07
N VAL A 214 5.81 2.99 8.01
CA VAL A 214 6.79 3.75 7.22
C VAL A 214 7.16 3.00 5.94
N ALA A 215 7.11 3.67 4.79
CA ALA A 215 7.52 3.11 3.51
C ALA A 215 8.18 4.15 2.60
N ALA A 216 9.06 3.68 1.71
CA ALA A 216 9.58 4.51 0.62
C ALA A 216 8.50 4.69 -0.47
N ALA A 217 8.35 5.92 -0.98
CA ALA A 217 7.53 6.19 -2.15
C ALA A 217 8.19 5.62 -3.41
N GLU A 218 7.42 4.86 -4.17
CA GLU A 218 7.79 4.32 -5.45
C GLU A 218 7.38 5.28 -6.58
N ARG A 219 8.37 5.99 -7.13
CA ARG A 219 8.16 6.94 -8.23
C ARG A 219 7.50 6.31 -9.46
N ALA A 220 7.70 5.01 -9.69
CA ALA A 220 7.04 4.27 -10.75
C ALA A 220 5.50 4.26 -10.61
N LEU A 221 4.97 4.22 -9.38
CA LEU A 221 3.53 4.27 -9.12
C LEU A 221 2.95 5.64 -9.44
N ILE A 222 3.68 6.72 -9.11
CA ILE A 222 3.30 8.10 -9.45
C ILE A 222 3.11 8.24 -10.96
N HIS A 223 4.05 7.72 -11.75
CA HIS A 223 3.97 7.79 -13.21
C HIS A 223 2.94 6.84 -13.83
N ARG A 224 2.72 5.67 -13.22
CA ARG A 224 1.78 4.65 -13.71
C ARG A 224 0.32 5.06 -13.46
N PHE A 225 0.05 5.68 -12.31
CA PHE A 225 -1.31 5.96 -11.84
C PHE A 225 -1.67 7.45 -11.83
N GLY A 226 -0.68 8.33 -11.93
CA GLY A 226 -0.91 9.75 -12.23
C GLY A 226 -1.80 10.53 -11.28
N GLY A 227 -1.91 10.10 -10.03
CA GLY A 227 -2.82 10.66 -9.03
C GLY A 227 -4.24 10.12 -9.10
N GLU A 228 -4.54 9.26 -10.06
CA GLU A 228 -5.73 8.41 -9.98
C GLU A 228 -5.47 7.31 -8.94
N MET A 229 -6.48 7.05 -8.12
CA MET A 229 -6.46 5.89 -7.23
C MET A 229 -6.08 4.64 -8.04
N LEU A 230 -5.30 3.75 -7.42
CA LEU A 230 -5.24 2.36 -7.87
C LEU A 230 -6.68 1.89 -8.10
N PRO A 231 -7.08 1.55 -9.34
CA PRO A 231 -8.41 1.04 -9.56
C PRO A 231 -8.54 -0.22 -8.71
N SER A 232 -9.54 -0.26 -7.83
CA SER A 232 -10.01 -1.52 -7.28
C SER A 232 -10.31 -2.39 -8.49
N SER A 233 -9.56 -3.49 -8.67
CA SER A 233 -9.82 -4.38 -9.79
C SER A 233 -11.28 -4.81 -9.73
N PRO A 234 -12.08 -4.60 -10.79
CA PRO A 234 -13.43 -5.11 -10.78
C PRO A 234 -13.36 -6.62 -10.58
N PRO A 235 -14.24 -7.21 -9.75
CA PRO A 235 -14.22 -8.64 -9.50
C PRO A 235 -14.29 -9.37 -10.85
N PRO A 236 -13.52 -10.47 -11.03
CA PRO A 236 -13.57 -11.24 -12.26
C PRO A 236 -15.03 -11.60 -12.55
N ARG A 237 -15.51 -11.18 -13.72
CA ARG A 237 -16.90 -11.41 -14.14
C ARG A 237 -17.09 -12.93 -14.22
N PRO A 238 -18.03 -13.53 -13.47
CA PRO A 238 -18.26 -14.96 -13.58
C PRO A 238 -18.72 -15.29 -15.01
N PRO A 239 -18.31 -16.44 -15.58
CA PRO A 239 -18.74 -16.83 -16.91
C PRO A 239 -20.27 -16.94 -16.98
N ASP A 240 -20.85 -16.44 -18.07
CA ASP A 240 -22.29 -16.49 -18.32
C ASP A 240 -22.76 -17.96 -18.41
N THR A 241 -23.32 -18.48 -17.32
CA THR A 241 -24.03 -19.76 -17.34
C THR A 241 -25.53 -19.53 -17.42
N THR A 242 -26.08 -19.86 -18.58
CA THR A 242 -27.50 -20.10 -18.79
C THR A 242 -28.02 -21.18 -17.84
N ALA A 243 -29.10 -20.83 -17.12
CA ALA A 243 -30.13 -21.65 -16.49
C ALA A 243 -29.77 -23.04 -15.91
N ALA A 244 -29.88 -23.20 -14.58
CA ALA A 244 -31.05 -23.85 -13.93
C ALA A 244 -30.76 -24.41 -12.52
N ARG A 245 -31.73 -24.14 -11.62
CA ARG A 245 -32.19 -24.91 -10.45
C ARG A 245 -31.41 -24.96 -9.11
N ARG A 246 -32.14 -24.38 -8.14
CA ARG A 246 -32.38 -24.70 -6.71
C ARG A 246 -31.34 -24.31 -5.65
N PRO A 247 -31.82 -23.83 -4.48
CA PRO A 247 -31.01 -23.12 -3.51
C PRO A 247 -30.34 -24.09 -2.55
N SER A 248 -29.02 -23.98 -2.40
CA SER A 248 -28.34 -24.52 -1.23
C SER A 248 -27.47 -23.41 -0.64
N ARG A 249 -27.61 -23.22 0.68
CA ARG A 249 -26.83 -22.28 1.49
C ARG A 249 -25.36 -22.46 1.16
N ARG A 250 -24.72 -21.47 0.56
CA ARG A 250 -23.27 -21.48 0.31
C ARG A 250 -22.62 -20.25 0.91
N THR A 251 -21.79 -20.56 1.88
CA THR A 251 -20.78 -19.76 2.56
C THR A 251 -19.91 -18.98 1.57
N LEU A 252 -19.70 -17.69 1.86
CA LEU A 252 -18.73 -16.84 1.16
C LEU A 252 -17.31 -17.31 1.53
N VAL A 253 -16.61 -17.86 0.53
CA VAL A 253 -15.20 -18.23 0.60
C VAL A 253 -14.37 -17.02 0.17
N VAL A 254 -13.53 -16.53 1.07
CA VAL A 254 -12.49 -15.53 0.80
C VAL A 254 -11.19 -16.31 0.57
N GLY A 255 -10.70 -16.32 -0.67
CA GLY A 255 -9.43 -16.94 -1.01
C GLY A 255 -8.26 -16.04 -0.61
N ALA A 256 -7.57 -16.39 0.48
CA ALA A 256 -6.26 -15.83 0.79
C ALA A 256 -5.21 -16.53 -0.09
N VAL A 257 -4.40 -15.77 -0.83
CA VAL A 257 -3.28 -16.34 -1.59
C VAL A 257 -2.07 -16.45 -0.66
N ALA A 258 -2.12 -17.42 0.25
CA ALA A 258 -0.96 -17.80 1.03
C ALA A 258 0.00 -18.61 0.13
N VAL A 259 1.24 -18.13 -0.06
CA VAL A 259 2.18 -18.76 -0.99
C VAL A 259 2.93 -19.93 -0.34
N ALA A 260 2.70 -21.15 -0.82
CA ALA A 260 3.13 -22.40 -0.18
C ALA A 260 4.59 -22.75 -0.49
N VAL A 261 5.30 -23.28 0.51
CA VAL A 261 6.47 -24.16 0.28
C VAL A 261 6.00 -25.57 0.57
N VAL A 262 5.69 -26.34 -0.48
CA VAL A 262 5.42 -27.77 -0.35
C VAL A 262 6.73 -28.52 -0.52
N ILE A 263 7.25 -29.08 0.58
CA ILE A 263 8.25 -30.16 0.53
C ILE A 263 7.66 -31.33 1.32
N ALA A 264 7.32 -32.41 0.61
CA ALA A 264 6.64 -33.56 1.16
C ALA A 264 7.55 -34.36 2.10
N ALA A 265 7.11 -34.57 3.34
CA ALA A 265 7.61 -35.61 4.22
C ALA A 265 6.42 -36.23 4.96
N ALA A 266 6.14 -37.49 4.64
CA ALA A 266 5.10 -38.29 5.26
C ALA A 266 5.62 -38.88 6.58
N VAL A 267 4.94 -38.62 7.70
CA VAL A 267 5.01 -39.48 8.89
C VAL A 267 3.62 -39.50 9.54
N ALA A 268 3.07 -40.72 9.65
CA ALA A 268 1.85 -41.03 10.36
C ALA A 268 2.11 -41.11 11.88
N GLY A 269 1.16 -40.64 12.69
CA GLY A 269 1.21 -40.82 14.14
C GLY A 269 -0.04 -40.31 14.85
N THR A 270 -0.92 -41.23 15.22
CA THR A 270 -2.07 -41.03 16.12
C THR A 270 -1.64 -41.04 17.59
N VAL A 271 -2.09 -40.10 18.43
CA VAL A 271 -2.55 -40.34 19.83
C VAL A 271 -3.23 -39.12 20.44
N ALA A 272 -4.14 -39.40 21.38
CA ALA A 272 -5.18 -38.55 21.96
C ALA A 272 -4.95 -38.19 23.45
N PHE A 273 -5.85 -37.34 23.98
CA PHE A 273 -6.11 -36.92 25.38
C PHE A 273 -5.06 -35.97 26.00
N GLY A 274 -5.40 -34.94 26.79
CA GLY A 274 -6.60 -34.59 27.55
C GLY A 274 -6.16 -34.21 28.97
N GLY A 275 -6.58 -33.06 29.51
CA GLY A 275 -6.24 -32.65 30.88
C GLY A 275 -6.52 -31.19 31.17
N ALA A 276 -7.69 -30.93 31.75
CA ALA A 276 -8.07 -29.68 32.39
C ALA A 276 -7.41 -29.60 33.78
N ASP A 277 -7.09 -28.39 34.22
CA ASP A 277 -7.13 -28.03 35.63
C ASP A 277 -7.64 -26.59 35.76
N ASP A 278 -8.78 -26.48 36.43
CA ASP A 278 -9.41 -25.27 36.94
C ASP A 278 -8.61 -24.77 38.14
N ASP A 279 -8.33 -23.47 38.22
CA ASP A 279 -8.19 -22.83 39.52
C ASP A 279 -8.71 -21.39 39.51
N THR A 280 -9.38 -21.05 40.60
CA THR A 280 -10.45 -20.05 40.70
C THR A 280 -9.98 -18.67 41.21
N SER A 281 -10.29 -17.62 40.43
CA SER A 281 -10.66 -16.22 40.79
C SER A 281 -9.66 -15.31 41.57
N PRO A 282 -9.62 -14.01 41.25
CA PRO A 282 -10.61 -13.07 41.81
C PRO A 282 -11.31 -12.23 40.72
N ALA A 283 -12.42 -11.58 41.08
CA ALA A 283 -13.30 -10.79 40.23
C ALA A 283 -12.54 -9.80 39.32
N THR A 284 -12.18 -10.28 38.14
CA THR A 284 -11.43 -9.59 37.10
C THR A 284 -12.47 -9.03 36.13
N ALA A 285 -12.29 -7.79 35.67
CA ALA A 285 -12.99 -7.30 34.48
C ALA A 285 -12.94 -8.41 33.42
N ALA A 286 -14.08 -8.75 32.80
CA ALA A 286 -14.14 -9.91 31.91
C ALA A 286 -12.95 -9.87 30.93
N PRO A 287 -12.15 -10.96 30.82
CA PRO A 287 -10.93 -10.93 30.03
C PRO A 287 -11.29 -10.56 28.60
N THR A 288 -10.72 -9.46 28.10
CA THR A 288 -10.95 -8.97 26.74
C THR A 288 -10.17 -9.77 25.70
N SER A 289 -9.29 -10.68 26.14
CA SER A 289 -8.50 -11.54 25.28
C SER A 289 -8.38 -12.95 25.84
N VAL A 290 -8.15 -13.91 24.94
CA VAL A 290 -8.05 -15.34 25.23
C VAL A 290 -6.87 -15.93 24.47
N ARG A 291 -6.22 -16.93 25.07
CA ARG A 291 -5.19 -17.72 24.38
C ARG A 291 -5.85 -18.70 23.41
N ALA A 292 -5.35 -18.73 22.18
CA ALA A 292 -5.81 -19.60 21.11
C ALA A 292 -4.64 -20.40 20.53
N ASP A 293 -4.85 -21.71 20.40
CA ASP A 293 -3.87 -22.64 19.84
C ASP A 293 -4.22 -23.00 18.39
N VAL A 294 -3.27 -22.81 17.50
CA VAL A 294 -3.35 -23.12 16.07
C VAL A 294 -2.18 -24.05 15.73
N GLY A 295 -2.42 -25.35 15.68
CA GLY A 295 -1.37 -26.34 15.44
C GLY A 295 -0.27 -26.27 16.50
N ARG A 296 0.95 -25.90 16.10
CA ARG A 296 2.11 -25.73 17.01
C ARG A 296 2.26 -24.30 17.53
N VAL A 297 1.35 -23.41 17.18
CA VAL A 297 1.38 -21.99 17.54
C VAL A 297 0.36 -21.69 18.62
N SER A 298 0.77 -21.00 19.68
CA SER A 298 -0.16 -20.42 20.66
C SER A 298 -0.03 -18.90 20.64
N MET A 299 -1.15 -18.19 20.63
CA MET A 299 -1.20 -16.71 20.60
C MET A 299 -2.42 -16.18 21.36
N VAL A 300 -2.45 -14.88 21.61
CA VAL A 300 -3.58 -14.17 22.22
C VAL A 300 -4.43 -13.51 21.13
N VAL A 301 -5.75 -13.67 21.24
CA VAL A 301 -6.74 -13.02 20.36
C VAL A 301 -7.87 -12.43 21.21
N PRO A 302 -8.64 -11.45 20.72
CA PRO A 302 -9.76 -10.92 21.50
C PRO A 302 -10.84 -11.98 21.74
N VAL A 303 -11.45 -11.97 22.93
CA VAL A 303 -12.40 -13.01 23.40
C VAL A 303 -13.66 -13.10 22.54
N GLU A 304 -14.07 -11.98 21.95
CA GLU A 304 -15.26 -11.85 21.13
C GLU A 304 -15.04 -12.29 19.68
N TRP A 305 -13.81 -12.60 19.29
CA TRP A 305 -13.47 -12.96 17.90
C TRP A 305 -13.72 -14.43 17.65
N ARG A 306 -14.47 -14.71 16.58
CA ARG A 306 -14.81 -16.08 16.23
C ARG A 306 -13.70 -16.69 15.40
N ARG A 307 -13.18 -17.84 15.85
CA ARG A 307 -12.35 -18.70 15.02
C ARG A 307 -13.19 -19.33 13.90
N ALA A 308 -12.86 -19.03 12.66
CA ALA A 308 -13.28 -19.81 11.51
C ALA A 308 -12.27 -20.96 11.32
N SER A 309 -12.78 -22.19 11.20
CA SER A 309 -11.97 -23.38 10.97
C SER A 309 -11.21 -23.32 9.65
N ASP A 310 -10.11 -24.06 9.58
CA ASP A 310 -9.23 -24.13 8.41
C ASP A 310 -10.03 -24.38 7.13
N ALA A 311 -10.01 -23.41 6.21
CA ALA A 311 -10.54 -23.62 4.87
C ALA A 311 -9.52 -24.45 4.10
N VAL A 312 -9.70 -25.77 4.08
CA VAL A 312 -9.06 -26.63 3.09
C VAL A 312 -9.92 -26.53 1.84
N ASP A 313 -9.48 -25.76 0.86
CA ASP A 313 -10.11 -25.76 -0.45
C ASP A 313 -9.60 -26.96 -1.26
N ASP A 314 -10.45 -27.58 -2.08
CA ASP A 314 -10.15 -28.74 -2.96
C ASP A 314 -9.09 -28.40 -4.05
N THR A 315 -8.53 -27.18 -4.00
CA THR A 315 -7.58 -26.58 -4.94
C THR A 315 -6.12 -26.61 -4.45
N GLY A 316 -5.84 -27.15 -3.25
CA GLY A 316 -4.48 -27.27 -2.73
C GLY A 316 -3.90 -25.98 -2.12
N ALA A 317 -4.77 -25.03 -1.71
CA ALA A 317 -4.38 -23.85 -0.94
C ALA A 317 -3.84 -24.23 0.45
N ILE A 318 -2.89 -23.43 0.98
CA ILE A 318 -2.33 -23.67 2.33
C ILE A 318 -3.44 -23.54 3.37
N PRO A 319 -3.55 -24.47 4.33
CA PRO A 319 -4.46 -24.29 5.45
C PRO A 319 -4.12 -23.03 6.24
N PHE A 320 -5.12 -22.18 6.44
CA PHE A 320 -5.04 -20.99 7.28
C PHE A 320 -6.19 -20.96 8.28
N THR A 321 -5.91 -20.51 9.50
CA THR A 321 -6.93 -20.25 10.52
C THR A 321 -7.21 -18.75 10.55
N THR A 322 -8.48 -18.36 10.64
CA THR A 322 -8.88 -16.95 10.76
C THR A 322 -9.67 -16.71 12.03
N PHE A 323 -9.30 -15.68 12.80
CA PHE A 323 -10.10 -15.11 13.88
C PHE A 323 -10.73 -13.83 13.37
N ALA A 324 -12.06 -13.72 13.42
CA ALA A 324 -12.79 -12.58 12.89
C ALA A 324 -13.67 -11.91 13.95
N ALA A 325 -13.61 -10.59 14.00
CA ALA A 325 -14.56 -9.79 14.77
C ALA A 325 -15.98 -10.01 14.25
N ARG A 326 -16.95 -10.11 15.16
CA ARG A 326 -18.34 -10.43 14.78
C ARG A 326 -19.07 -9.27 14.11
N THR A 327 -18.59 -8.06 14.33
CA THR A 327 -19.33 -6.83 14.03
C THR A 327 -18.76 -6.08 12.84
N ASP A 328 -17.43 -6.06 12.65
CA ASP A 328 -16.77 -5.08 11.77
C ASP A 328 -15.76 -5.70 10.77
N ASP A 329 -15.81 -7.02 10.60
CA ASP A 329 -14.99 -7.78 9.63
C ASP A 329 -13.47 -7.73 9.86
N ARG A 330 -12.94 -7.15 10.95
CA ARG A 330 -11.52 -7.24 11.32
C ARG A 330 -11.07 -8.69 11.48
N ARG A 331 -9.86 -9.02 11.03
CA ARG A 331 -9.35 -10.40 11.02
C ARG A 331 -7.88 -10.53 11.42
N ILE A 332 -7.60 -11.57 12.22
CA ILE A 332 -6.26 -12.12 12.41
C ILE A 332 -6.23 -13.45 11.66
N ILE A 333 -5.33 -13.56 10.68
CA ILE A 333 -5.15 -14.72 9.82
C ILE A 333 -3.83 -15.38 10.22
N VAL A 334 -3.82 -16.70 10.36
CA VAL A 334 -2.65 -17.45 10.80
C VAL A 334 -2.35 -18.54 9.79
N VAL A 335 -1.15 -18.49 9.23
CA VAL A 335 -0.64 -19.48 8.28
C VAL A 335 0.60 -20.15 8.87
N GLN A 336 0.64 -21.48 8.82
CA GLN A 336 1.77 -22.27 9.28
C GLN A 336 2.38 -23.03 8.10
N ASN A 337 3.67 -22.83 7.87
CA ASN A 337 4.42 -23.54 6.84
C ASN A 337 5.61 -24.26 7.48
N ALA A 338 5.75 -25.56 7.21
CA ALA A 338 6.96 -26.27 7.58
C ALA A 338 8.13 -25.71 6.75
N VAL A 339 9.25 -25.46 7.42
CA VAL A 339 10.51 -25.06 6.78
C VAL A 339 11.60 -26.05 7.14
N ARG A 340 12.76 -25.99 6.49
CA ARG A 340 13.88 -26.87 6.84
C ARG A 340 14.33 -26.58 8.27
N ILE A 341 14.85 -27.59 8.95
CA ILE A 341 15.31 -27.46 10.34
C ILE A 341 16.43 -26.42 10.52
N ASP A 342 17.22 -26.19 9.47
CA ASP A 342 18.30 -25.21 9.37
C ASP A 342 17.85 -23.85 8.80
N SER A 343 16.55 -23.67 8.53
CA SER A 343 16.03 -22.40 8.03
C SER A 343 16.14 -21.32 9.10
N THR A 344 16.87 -20.26 8.77
CA THR A 344 16.98 -19.05 9.58
C THR A 344 16.00 -17.99 9.09
N PRO A 345 15.64 -16.98 9.92
CA PRO A 345 14.83 -15.84 9.47
C PRO A 345 15.35 -15.20 8.18
N THR A 346 16.67 -15.03 8.03
CA THR A 346 17.29 -14.47 6.82
C THR A 346 17.05 -15.32 5.58
N THR A 347 17.20 -16.65 5.69
CA THR A 347 16.96 -17.56 4.55
C THR A 347 15.48 -17.56 4.14
N VAL A 348 14.57 -17.50 5.11
CA VAL A 348 13.13 -17.40 4.88
C VAL A 348 12.77 -16.06 4.24
N ALA A 349 13.31 -14.94 4.74
CA ALA A 349 13.10 -13.61 4.17
C ALA A 349 13.54 -13.55 2.70
N THR A 350 14.69 -14.15 2.37
CA THR A 350 15.19 -14.22 0.98
C THR A 350 14.27 -15.06 0.10
N SER A 351 13.86 -16.24 0.57
CA SER A 351 12.92 -17.10 -0.19
C SER A 351 11.57 -16.43 -0.39
N LEU A 352 11.05 -15.76 0.64
CA LEU A 352 9.78 -15.05 0.60
C LEU A 352 9.84 -13.90 -0.39
N ARG A 353 10.86 -13.04 -0.33
CA ARG A 353 11.06 -11.94 -1.28
C ARG A 353 11.09 -12.42 -2.73
N ASN A 354 11.86 -13.47 -3.02
CA ASN A 354 11.94 -14.03 -4.37
C ASN A 354 10.57 -14.52 -4.87
N ARG A 355 9.76 -15.07 -3.97
CA ARG A 355 8.44 -15.62 -4.32
C ARG A 355 7.40 -14.52 -4.53
N LEU A 356 7.39 -13.50 -3.67
CA LEU A 356 6.51 -12.34 -3.80
C LEU A 356 6.75 -11.60 -5.14
N GLN A 357 8.02 -11.56 -5.59
CA GLN A 357 8.36 -11.03 -6.91
C GLN A 357 7.82 -11.89 -8.06
N GLN A 358 7.75 -13.22 -7.88
CA GLN A 358 7.27 -14.17 -8.90
C GLN A 358 5.74 -14.24 -8.99
N SER A 359 5.01 -14.00 -7.90
CA SER A 359 3.54 -14.08 -7.84
C SER A 359 2.81 -12.90 -8.49
N GLY A 360 3.54 -11.98 -9.14
CA GLY A 360 2.99 -10.73 -9.69
C GLY A 360 2.98 -9.65 -8.61
N GLY A 361 4.06 -8.87 -8.53
CA GLY A 361 4.35 -7.92 -7.44
C GLY A 361 3.37 -6.75 -7.25
N ASP A 362 2.25 -6.69 -7.98
CA ASP A 362 1.24 -5.63 -7.82
C ASP A 362 0.32 -5.87 -6.60
N THR A 363 0.37 -7.06 -5.97
CA THR A 363 -0.44 -7.42 -4.77
C THR A 363 0.32 -7.26 -3.46
N VAL A 364 1.65 -7.12 -3.50
CA VAL A 364 2.48 -7.12 -2.27
C VAL A 364 3.40 -5.91 -2.25
N SER A 365 3.34 -5.15 -1.16
CA SER A 365 4.14 -3.95 -0.91
C SER A 365 4.84 -4.03 0.44
N GLU A 366 5.66 -3.02 0.76
CA GLU A 366 6.18 -2.79 2.12
C GLU A 366 6.96 -3.97 2.72
N PHE A 367 7.67 -4.73 1.88
CA PHE A 367 8.45 -5.87 2.35
C PHE A 367 9.67 -5.42 3.16
N SER A 368 9.77 -5.86 4.42
CA SER A 368 10.96 -5.76 5.25
C SER A 368 11.48 -7.13 5.67
N ALA A 369 12.77 -7.38 5.41
CA ALA A 369 13.41 -8.64 5.75
C ALA A 369 13.68 -8.80 7.26
N VAL A 370 13.80 -7.67 7.97
CA VAL A 370 14.00 -7.61 9.42
C VAL A 370 13.33 -6.32 9.90
N THR A 371 12.32 -6.45 10.75
CA THR A 371 11.67 -5.34 11.44
C THR A 371 11.30 -5.76 12.84
N ARG A 372 11.04 -4.81 13.75
CA ARG A 372 10.69 -5.10 15.14
C ARG A 372 9.24 -4.72 15.41
N TYR A 373 8.33 -5.67 15.57
CA TYR A 373 6.91 -5.39 15.86
C TYR A 373 6.46 -6.12 17.12
N ALA A 374 5.71 -5.44 17.98
CA ALA A 374 5.24 -5.97 19.27
C ALA A 374 6.36 -6.64 20.10
N ASP A 375 7.50 -5.93 20.22
CA ASP A 375 8.73 -6.36 20.92
C ASP A 375 9.45 -7.58 20.33
N ARG A 376 9.21 -7.89 19.06
CA ARG A 376 9.78 -9.06 18.40
C ARG A 376 10.37 -8.75 17.04
N ASP A 377 11.49 -9.40 16.73
CA ASP A 377 12.07 -9.35 15.40
C ASP A 377 11.29 -10.28 14.47
N VAL A 378 10.73 -9.71 13.40
CA VAL A 378 9.86 -10.38 12.42
C VAL A 378 10.24 -9.95 11.01
N ILE A 379 9.82 -10.74 10.03
CA ILE A 379 9.79 -10.32 8.62
C ILE A 379 8.39 -9.74 8.39
N SER A 380 8.26 -8.60 7.71
CA SER A 380 6.96 -8.01 7.42
C SER A 380 6.76 -7.78 5.93
N TYR A 381 5.49 -7.79 5.51
CA TYR A 381 5.07 -7.30 4.21
C TYR A 381 3.59 -6.96 4.26
N ARG A 382 3.12 -6.17 3.30
CA ARG A 382 1.71 -5.87 3.13
C ARG A 382 1.19 -6.56 1.88
N GLU A 383 0.06 -7.21 1.99
CA GLU A 383 -0.65 -7.80 0.85
C GLU A 383 -1.96 -7.03 0.64
N THR A 384 -2.24 -6.63 -0.58
CA THR A 384 -3.49 -5.99 -1.00
C THR A 384 -4.25 -7.00 -1.85
N PRO A 385 -5.14 -7.80 -1.27
CA PRO A 385 -5.89 -8.79 -2.04
C PRO A 385 -6.70 -8.12 -3.13
N GLY A 386 -7.00 -8.83 -4.21
CA GLY A 386 -7.84 -8.30 -5.31
C GLY A 386 -9.23 -7.81 -4.84
N SER A 387 -9.66 -8.22 -3.64
CA SER A 387 -10.83 -7.68 -2.95
C SER A 387 -10.63 -7.70 -1.43
N GLY A 388 -10.97 -6.61 -0.74
CA GLY A 388 -10.88 -6.48 0.72
C GLY A 388 -9.81 -5.49 1.16
N ALA A 389 -9.73 -5.22 2.47
CA ALA A 389 -8.70 -4.36 3.03
C ALA A 389 -7.32 -5.04 2.97
N ALA A 390 -6.26 -4.25 2.88
CA ALA A 390 -4.91 -4.78 2.88
C ALA A 390 -4.58 -5.51 4.19
N ILE A 391 -3.78 -6.56 4.08
CA ILE A 391 -3.37 -7.44 5.15
C ILE A 391 -1.91 -7.13 5.47
N ARG A 392 -1.62 -6.74 6.72
CA ARG A 392 -0.25 -6.62 7.22
C ARG A 392 0.21 -7.97 7.74
N TRP A 393 1.22 -8.55 7.12
CA TRP A 393 1.77 -9.85 7.47
C TRP A 393 3.02 -9.70 8.32
N TYR A 394 3.08 -10.47 9.40
CA TYR A 394 4.25 -10.60 10.28
C TYR A 394 4.66 -12.07 10.35
N VAL A 395 5.88 -12.34 9.93
CA VAL A 395 6.40 -13.70 9.77
C VAL A 395 7.50 -13.97 10.77
N MET A 396 7.35 -15.07 11.49
CA MET A 396 8.28 -15.57 12.50
C MET A 396 8.73 -16.97 12.11
N VAL A 397 9.99 -17.28 12.41
CA VAL A 397 10.59 -18.58 12.09
C VAL A 397 11.22 -19.16 13.33
N SER A 398 10.80 -20.35 13.73
CA SER A 398 11.43 -21.11 14.81
C SER A 398 11.08 -22.59 14.70
N SER A 399 11.97 -23.47 15.16
CA SER A 399 11.68 -24.90 15.32
C SER A 399 11.13 -25.56 14.05
N ALA A 400 11.78 -25.32 12.90
CA ALA A 400 11.35 -25.79 11.57
C ALA A 400 9.94 -25.35 11.14
N LEU A 401 9.45 -24.22 11.68
CA LEU A 401 8.14 -23.66 11.36
C LEU A 401 8.26 -22.18 11.01
N GLN A 402 7.66 -21.79 9.89
CA GLN A 402 7.35 -20.42 9.54
C GLN A 402 5.88 -20.16 9.92
N VAL A 403 5.66 -19.14 10.74
CA VAL A 403 4.33 -18.68 11.16
C VAL A 403 4.11 -17.29 10.58
N SER A 404 3.05 -17.13 9.81
CA SER A 404 2.67 -15.83 9.23
C SER A 404 1.36 -15.38 9.87
N VAL A 405 1.38 -14.23 10.55
CA VAL A 405 0.21 -13.61 11.17
C VAL A 405 -0.20 -12.41 10.32
N GLY A 406 -1.36 -12.49 9.68
CA GLY A 406 -1.94 -11.44 8.86
C GLY A 406 -2.98 -10.64 9.64
N CYS A 407 -2.82 -9.34 9.71
CA CYS A 407 -3.76 -8.42 10.35
C CYS A 407 -4.51 -7.63 9.29
N GLN A 408 -5.81 -7.86 9.19
CA GLN A 408 -6.68 -7.21 8.21
C GLN A 408 -7.68 -6.29 8.94
N PRO A 409 -7.64 -4.97 8.70
CA PRO A 409 -8.58 -4.05 9.31
C PRO A 409 -10.01 -4.28 8.77
N GLY A 410 -10.97 -3.75 9.52
CA GLY A 410 -12.38 -3.88 9.24
C GLY A 410 -12.86 -2.84 8.23
N THR A 411 -14.12 -2.96 7.81
CA THR A 411 -14.72 -2.03 6.84
C THR A 411 -15.22 -0.72 7.47
N ARG A 412 -15.25 -0.63 8.81
CA ARG A 412 -15.83 0.48 9.57
C ARG A 412 -14.80 1.44 10.17
N GLY A 413 -13.52 1.24 9.87
CA GLY A 413 -12.46 2.17 10.26
C GLY A 413 -11.96 2.02 11.70
N GLU A 414 -12.45 1.05 12.47
CA GLU A 414 -11.86 0.72 13.77
C GLU A 414 -10.46 0.15 13.58
N SER A 415 -9.53 0.62 14.40
CA SER A 415 -8.15 0.11 14.38
C SER A 415 -8.10 -1.38 14.75
N ILE A 416 -7.23 -2.10 14.06
CA ILE A 416 -6.85 -3.48 14.38
C ILE A 416 -5.54 -3.55 15.18
N ASP A 417 -4.85 -2.43 15.38
CA ASP A 417 -3.45 -2.40 15.82
C ASP A 417 -3.24 -3.07 17.18
N ASP A 418 -4.08 -2.80 18.18
CA ASP A 418 -3.95 -3.41 19.51
C ASP A 418 -4.13 -4.93 19.48
N ALA A 419 -5.14 -5.41 18.75
CA ALA A 419 -5.40 -6.83 18.59
C ALA A 419 -4.27 -7.51 17.81
N CYS A 420 -3.72 -6.82 16.81
CA CYS A 420 -2.59 -7.30 16.02
C CYS A 420 -1.30 -7.38 16.85
N ALA A 421 -0.99 -6.32 17.61
CA ALA A 421 0.19 -6.26 18.47
C ALA A 421 0.12 -7.35 19.55
N ALA A 422 -1.03 -7.53 20.19
CA ALA A 422 -1.25 -8.61 21.15
C ALA A 422 -1.05 -10.00 20.52
N ALA A 423 -1.61 -10.24 19.33
CA ALA A 423 -1.45 -11.51 18.63
C ALA A 423 0.01 -11.79 18.26
N VAL A 424 0.68 -10.87 17.58
CA VAL A 424 2.08 -11.07 17.15
C VAL A 424 3.04 -11.16 18.33
N GLY A 425 2.90 -10.27 19.31
CA GLY A 425 3.74 -10.23 20.51
C GLY A 425 3.65 -11.48 21.36
N SER A 426 2.50 -12.17 21.35
CA SER A 426 2.25 -13.36 22.18
C SER A 426 2.52 -14.71 21.47
N VAL A 427 2.88 -14.72 20.18
CA VAL A 427 3.09 -15.96 19.43
C VAL A 427 4.21 -16.80 20.06
N THR A 428 3.88 -18.02 20.45
CA THR A 428 4.84 -19.04 20.88
C THR A 428 4.76 -20.23 19.94
N ILE A 429 5.93 -20.76 19.54
CA ILE A 429 6.04 -21.89 18.62
C ILE A 429 6.55 -23.08 19.42
N ALA A 430 5.71 -24.10 19.60
CA ALA A 430 6.09 -25.32 20.27
C ALA A 430 7.24 -26.03 19.52
N PRO A 431 8.20 -26.68 20.19
CA PRO A 431 9.31 -27.37 19.54
C PRO A 431 8.84 -28.52 18.63
N LEU A 432 9.70 -28.93 17.70
CA LEU A 432 9.46 -30.13 16.89
C LEU A 432 9.59 -31.35 17.81
N ARG A 433 8.54 -32.19 17.90
CA ARG A 433 8.55 -33.42 18.71
C ARG A 433 9.21 -34.55 17.96
#